data_AF-A0A7C5L0A9-F1
#
_entry.id   AF-A0A7C5L0A9-F1
#
_cell.length_a   1.000
_cell.length_b   1.000
_cell.length_c   1.000
_cell.angle_alpha   90.00
_cell.angle_beta   90.00
_cell.angle_gamma   90.00
#
_symmetry.space_group_name_H-M   'P 1'
#
loop_
_entity.id
_entity.type
_entity.pdbx_description
1 polymer ?
#
loop_
_entity_poly.entity_id
_entity_poly.type
_entity_poly.pdbx_seq_one_letter_code
_entity_poly.pdbx_strand_id
1 'polypeptide(L)' 'MAIAKIIIENYKSIQKAEIELNPVNVLIGANGAGKSNFISFFTLIKNILQQNLQYYVASQGYASNM' A
#
# COMPACT_ATOMS: atom_id res chain seq x y z
N MET A 1 14.36 13.41 -2.23
CA MET A 1 13.53 13.34 -3.45
C MET A 1 12.09 13.10 -3.00
N ALA A 2 11.12 13.90 -3.45
CA ALA A 2 9.72 13.72 -3.08
C ALA A 2 9.03 12.75 -4.05
N ILE A 3 8.04 11.99 -3.57
CA ILE A 3 7.21 11.13 -4.43
C ILE A 3 6.15 12.04 -5.05
N ALA A 4 6.13 12.13 -6.39
CA ALA A 4 5.17 12.97 -7.11
C ALA A 4 3.91 12.20 -7.55
N LYS A 5 4.07 10.90 -7.87
CA LYS A 5 2.99 10.08 -8.42
C LYS A 5 3.10 8.65 -7.93
N ILE A 6 1.96 8.04 -7.65
CA ILE A 6 1.80 6.64 -7.29
C ILE A 6 0.85 5.98 -8.29
N ILE A 7 1.27 4.83 -8.80
CA ILE A 7 0.44 3.93 -9.60
C ILE A 7 0.42 2.58 -8.89
N ILE A 8 -0.77 2.09 -8.57
CA ILE A 8 -1.00 0.80 -7.93
C ILE A 8 -1.90 -0.02 -8.84
N GLU A 9 -1.50 -1.25 -9.13
CA GLU A 9 -2.29 -2.21 -9.89
C GLU A 9 -2.31 -3.55 -9.15
N ASN A 10 -3.49 -4.17 -9.07
CA ASN A 10 -3.72 -5.51 -8.52
C ASN A 10 -3.13 -5.72 -7.11
N TYR A 11 -3.27 -4.74 -6.21
CA TYR A 11 -2.78 -4.82 -4.83
C TYR A 11 -3.93 -4.95 -3.84
N LYS A 12 -4.04 -6.11 -3.18
CA LYS A 12 -5.14 -6.42 -2.24
C LYS A 12 -6.50 -6.11 -2.89
N SER A 13 -7.30 -5.21 -2.28
CA SER A 13 -8.60 -4.79 -2.82
C SER A 13 -8.53 -3.68 -3.87
N ILE A 14 -7.33 -3.18 -4.22
CA ILE A 14 -7.14 -2.10 -5.17
C ILE A 14 -6.79 -2.71 -6.52
N GLN A 15 -7.76 -2.70 -7.45
CA GLN A 15 -7.53 -3.15 -8.82
C GLN A 15 -6.62 -2.17 -9.57
N LYS A 16 -6.93 -0.87 -9.52
CA LYS A 16 -6.13 0.20 -10.10
C LYS A 16 -6.29 1.50 -9.30
N ALA A 17 -5.20 2.20 -9.05
CA ALA A 17 -5.21 3.56 -8.52
C ALA A 17 -4.04 4.35 -9.12
N GLU A 18 -4.31 5.60 -9.50
CA GLU A 18 -3.32 6.54 -10.03
C GLU A 18 -3.52 7.86 -9.30
N ILE A 19 -2.52 8.25 -8.51
CA ILE A 19 -2.63 9.34 -7.52
C ILE A 19 -1.42 10.25 -7.66
N GLU A 20 -1.69 11.54 -7.86
CA GLU A 20 -0.71 12.60 -7.72
C GLU A 20 -0.61 13.01 -6.25
N LEU A 21 0.62 13.16 -5.76
CA LEU A 21 0.89 13.52 -4.37
C LEU A 21 1.27 14.98 -4.24
N ASN A 22 0.64 15.64 -3.28
CA ASN A 22 0.97 16.98 -2.82
C ASN A 22 1.73 16.92 -1.48
N PRO A 23 2.28 18.04 -0.98
CA PRO A 23 2.92 18.09 0.34
C PRO A 23 1.99 17.63 1.48
N VAL A 24 0.68 17.82 1.34
CA VAL A 24 -0.35 17.32 2.24
C VAL A 24 -1.45 16.66 1.41
N ASN A 25 -1.86 15.44 1.79
CA ASN A 25 -2.91 14.69 1.12
C ASN A 25 -3.92 14.20 2.15
N VAL A 26 -5.21 14.27 1.82
CA VAL A 26 -6.29 13.76 2.68
C VAL A 26 -6.94 12.58 1.97
N LEU A 27 -6.93 11.41 2.60
CA LEU A 27 -7.51 10.19 2.06
C LEU A 27 -8.93 9.98 2.61
N ILE A 28 -9.94 10.14 1.77
CA ILE A 28 -11.36 9.99 2.11
C ILE A 28 -12.05 8.93 1.27
N GLY A 29 -13.22 8.47 1.73
CA GLY A 29 -14.04 7.47 1.04
C GLY A 29 -14.83 6.59 2.00
N ALA A 30 -15.76 5.80 1.47
CA ALA A 30 -16.59 4.89 2.26
C ALA A 30 -15.77 3.80 2.98
N ASN A 31 -16.37 3.13 3.96
CA ASN A 31 -15.79 1.93 4.56
C ASN A 31 -15.64 0.84 3.49
N GLY A 32 -14.50 0.15 3.48
CA GLY A 32 -14.19 -0.84 2.44
C GLY A 32 -13.69 -0.27 1.12
N ALA A 33 -13.66 1.06 0.91
CA ALA A 33 -13.16 1.68 -0.33
C ALA A 33 -11.65 1.49 -0.61
N GLY A 34 -10.94 0.68 0.19
CA GLY A 34 -9.52 0.40 -0.01
C GLY A 34 -8.55 1.37 0.67
N LYS A 35 -9.03 2.32 1.49
CA LYS A 35 -8.19 3.32 2.18
C LYS A 35 -7.05 2.68 3.00
N SER A 36 -7.36 1.70 3.85
CA SER A 36 -6.35 1.01 4.66
C SER A 36 -5.37 0.18 3.80
N ASN A 37 -5.83 -0.36 2.67
CA ASN A 37 -4.97 -1.05 1.72
C ASN A 37 -4.02 -0.06 1.04
N PHE A 38 -4.50 1.12 0.65
CA PHE A 38 -3.64 2.19 0.12
C PHE A 38 -2.56 2.59 1.12
N ILE A 39 -2.89 2.70 2.42
CA ILE A 39 -1.87 2.94 3.45
C ILE A 39 -0.90 1.76 3.57
N SER A 40 -1.38 0.51 3.55
CA SER A 40 -0.50 -0.67 3.68
C SER A 40 0.45 -0.86 2.49
N PHE A 41 0.14 -0.28 1.33
CA PHE A 41 1.05 -0.25 0.18
C PHE A 41 2.38 0.42 0.55
N PHE A 42 2.37 1.53 1.29
CA PHE A 42 3.62 2.18 1.72
C PHE A 42 4.45 1.30 2.65
N THR A 43 3.79 0.50 3.50
CA THR A 43 4.48 -0.49 4.34
C THR A 43 5.15 -1.57 3.49
N LEU A 44 4.50 -2.06 2.44
CA LEU A 44 5.13 -2.99 1.49
C LEU A 44 6.36 -2.34 0.82
N ILE A 45 6.22 -1.13 0.28
CA ILE A 45 7.33 -0.40 -0.37
C ILE A 45 8.51 -0.23 0.60
N LYS A 46 8.25 0.16 1.85
CA LYS A 46 9.29 0.25 2.88
C LYS A 46 10.04 -1.06 3.06
N ASN A 47 9.33 -2.19 3.14
CA ASN A 47 9.96 -3.50 3.30
C ASN A 47 10.77 -3.93 2.06
N ILE A 48 10.30 -3.60 0.86
CA ILE A 48 11.03 -3.84 -0.39
C ILE A 48 12.35 -3.05 -0.38
N LEU A 49 12.29 -1.75 -0.05
CA LEU A 49 13.47 -0.88 0.01
C LEU A 49 14.49 -1.36 1.07
N GLN A 50 14.01 -1.99 2.13
CA GLN A 50 14.83 -2.59 3.18
C GLN A 50 15.30 -4.02 2.88
N GLN A 51 15.03 -4.55 1.68
CA GLN A 51 15.33 -5.94 1.29
C GLN A 51 14.68 -7.00 2.19
N ASN A 52 13.59 -6.65 2.89
CA ASN A 52 12.88 -7.48 3.86
C ASN A 52 11.56 -8.07 3.29
N LEU A 53 11.42 -8.11 1.96
CA LEU A 53 10.18 -8.54 1.32
C LEU A 53 9.76 -9.96 1.72
N GLN A 54 10.71 -10.91 1.77
CA GLN A 54 10.41 -12.31 2.11
C GLN A 54 9.81 -12.43 3.51
N TYR A 55 10.43 -11.77 4.50
CA TYR A 55 9.94 -11.75 5.87
C TYR A 55 8.58 -11.07 5.99
N TYR A 56 8.40 -9.93 5.31
CA TYR A 56 7.14 -9.22 5.29
C TYR A 56 6.00 -10.09 4.72
N VAL A 57 6.21 -10.69 3.56
CA VAL A 57 5.19 -11.56 2.92
C VAL A 57 4.87 -12.76 3.79
N ALA A 58 5.86 -13.40 4.41
CA ALA A 58 5.65 -14.46 5.37
C ALA A 58 4.75 -13.99 6.52
N SER A 59 5.10 -12.89 7.19
CA SER A 59 4.34 -12.36 8.33
C SER A 59 2.88 -12.02 7.99
N GLN A 60 2.63 -11.51 6.78
CA GLN A 60 1.29 -11.11 6.35
C GLN A 60 0.45 -12.31 5.88
N GLY A 61 1.07 -13.32 5.27
CA GLY A 61 0.38 -14.53 4.80
C GLY A 61 0.04 -15.52 5.93
N TYR A 62 0.91 -15.64 6.94
CA TYR A 62 0.62 -16.47 8.13
C TYR A 62 -0.53 -15.89 8.97
N ALA A 63 -0.64 -14.57 9.08
CA ALA A 63 -1.69 -13.91 9.85
C ALA A 63 -3.10 -14.04 9.26
N SER A 64 -3.23 -14.34 7.96
CA SER A 64 -4.52 -14.55 7.28
C SER A 64 -5.02 -16.00 7.26
N ASN A 65 -4.19 -16.95 7.70
CA ASN A 65 -4.49 -18.39 7.71
C ASN A 65 -4.59 -18.99 9.13
N MET A 66 -4.75 -18.14 10.15
CA MET A 66 -5.05 -18.55 11.54
C MET A 66 -6.36 -17.93 12.02
#